data_AF-A0A2V7NLE8-F1
#
_entry.id   AF-A0A2V7NLE8-F1
#
_cell.length_a   1.000
_cell.length_b   1.000
_cell.length_c   1.000
_cell.angle_alpha   90.00
_cell.angle_beta   90.00
_cell.angle_gamma   90.00
#
_symmetry.space_group_name_H-M   'P 1'
#
loop_
_entity.id
_entity.type
_entity.pdbx_description
1 polymer ?
#
loop_
_entity_poly.entity_id
_entity_poly.type
_entity_poly.pdbx_seq_one_letter_code
_entity_poly.pdbx_strand_id
1 'polypeptide(L)'
;MFIDRAVVHVVGGAGGAGASSFRREKFVPKGGPDGGDGGPGGSVYVRADPNLATLLDYRYRTHWKAERGQHGKGKNMTGKTGKDLYLPVPPGTEVHDADADTMLGEVLSPG
;
A
#
# COMPACT_ATOMS: atom_id res chain seq x y z
N MET A 1 16.38 8.55 -25.28
CA MET A 1 15.77 9.71 -24.59
C MET A 1 15.91 9.46 -23.10
N PHE A 2 16.72 10.26 -22.39
CA PHE A 2 16.92 10.16 -20.94
C PHE A 2 15.83 10.97 -20.26
N ILE A 3 15.13 10.38 -19.30
CA ILE A 3 14.12 11.07 -18.50
C ILE A 3 14.63 11.03 -17.07
N ASP A 4 14.99 12.21 -16.59
CA ASP A 4 15.53 12.49 -15.26
C ASP A 4 14.43 12.90 -14.27
N ARG A 5 13.29 13.41 -14.76
CA ARG A 5 12.15 13.81 -13.94
C ARG A 5 10.84 13.15 -14.39
N ALA A 6 10.12 12.57 -13.43
CA ALA A 6 8.78 12.04 -13.62
C ALA A 6 7.89 12.46 -12.44
N VAL A 7 6.63 12.78 -12.73
CA VAL A 7 5.61 13.08 -11.71
C VAL A 7 4.60 11.94 -11.74
N VAL A 8 4.36 11.33 -10.58
CA VAL A 8 3.42 10.23 -10.43
C VAL A 8 2.51 10.43 -9.24
N HIS A 9 1.29 9.90 -9.34
CA HIS A 9 0.33 9.86 -8.25
C HIS A 9 0.45 8.54 -7.52
N VAL A 10 0.72 8.63 -6.21
CA VAL A 10 0.93 7.50 -5.34
C VAL A 10 -0.18 7.46 -4.30
N VAL A 11 -0.80 6.29 -4.11
CA VAL A 11 -1.90 6.09 -3.16
C VAL A 11 -1.64 4.86 -2.31
N GLY A 12 -1.63 5.05 -0.99
CA GLY A 12 -1.59 3.94 -0.03
C GLY A 12 -2.82 3.04 -0.14
N GLY A 13 -2.69 1.82 0.38
CA GLY A 13 -3.79 0.89 0.50
C GLY A 13 -4.80 1.41 1.50
N ALA A 14 -6.08 1.38 1.14
CA ALA A 14 -7.14 1.63 2.12
C ALA A 14 -7.19 0.48 3.15
N GLY A 15 -7.59 0.78 4.38
CA GLY A 15 -7.91 -0.24 5.37
C GLY A 15 -9.12 -1.08 4.97
N GLY A 16 -9.14 -2.33 5.43
CA GLY A 16 -10.33 -3.15 5.47
C GLY A 16 -11.31 -2.64 6.51
N ALA A 17 -12.61 -2.86 6.31
CA ALA A 17 -13.61 -2.61 7.35
C ALA A 17 -13.74 -3.83 8.28
N GLY A 18 -14.04 -3.58 9.56
CA GLY A 18 -14.40 -4.64 10.50
C GLY A 18 -15.76 -5.27 10.15
N ALA A 19 -15.99 -6.49 10.64
CA ALA A 19 -17.26 -7.19 10.49
C ALA A 19 -18.18 -6.94 11.69
N SER A 20 -19.47 -6.70 11.42
CA SER A 20 -20.51 -6.85 12.43
C SER A 20 -21.13 -8.25 12.29
N SER A 21 -20.78 -9.15 13.21
CA SER A 21 -21.23 -10.55 13.18
C SER A 21 -21.53 -11.03 14.60
N PHE A 22 -22.43 -12.00 14.70
CA PHE A 22 -22.77 -12.70 15.94
C PHE A 22 -22.66 -14.20 15.73
N ARG A 23 -22.14 -14.90 16.74
CA ARG A 23 -21.99 -16.35 16.72
C ARG A 23 -23.36 -17.03 16.65
N ARG A 24 -23.51 -18.05 15.80
CA ARG A 24 -24.76 -18.82 15.65
C ARG A 24 -24.48 -20.31 15.82
N GLU A 25 -25.05 -20.91 16.86
CA GLU A 25 -24.93 -22.33 17.18
C GLU A 25 -26.30 -22.91 17.54
N LYS A 26 -26.53 -24.18 17.17
CA LYS A 26 -27.85 -24.84 17.21
C LYS A 26 -28.52 -24.86 18.60
N PHE A 27 -27.76 -24.72 19.68
CA PHE A 27 -28.26 -24.75 21.07
C PHE A 27 -27.91 -23.50 21.87
N VAL A 28 -27.50 -22.42 21.19
CA VAL A 28 -27.15 -21.14 21.82
C VAL A 28 -28.09 -20.06 21.29
N PRO A 29 -29.14 -19.66 22.05
CA PRO A 29 -30.15 -18.71 21.59
C PRO A 29 -29.60 -17.32 21.24
N LYS A 30 -28.54 -16.87 21.93
CA LYS A 30 -27.85 -15.60 21.69
C LYS A 30 -26.35 -15.82 21.79
N GLY A 31 -25.70 -16.07 20.64
CA GLY A 31 -24.25 -16.05 20.60
C GLY A 31 -23.73 -14.62 20.72
N GLY A 32 -22.57 -14.48 21.36
CA GLY A 32 -21.90 -13.18 21.48
C GLY A 32 -21.44 -12.62 20.13
N PRO A 33 -21.05 -11.34 20.09
CA PRO A 33 -20.44 -10.74 18.90
C PRO A 33 -19.17 -11.52 18.54
N ASP A 34 -19.00 -11.82 17.25
CA ASP A 34 -17.86 -12.55 16.70
C ASP A 34 -17.31 -11.89 15.43
N GLY A 35 -17.46 -10.59 15.31
CA GLY A 35 -16.90 -9.81 14.20
C GLY A 35 -15.39 -9.62 14.35
N GLY A 36 -14.62 -9.99 13.32
CA GLY A 36 -13.19 -9.67 13.23
C GLY A 36 -12.93 -8.27 12.68
N ASP A 37 -11.72 -7.76 12.93
CA ASP A 37 -11.27 -6.45 12.47
C ASP A 37 -10.89 -6.44 10.99
N GLY A 38 -10.86 -5.26 10.38
CA GLY A 38 -10.29 -5.09 9.05
C GLY A 38 -8.76 -5.11 9.07
N GLY A 39 -8.15 -5.64 8.03
CA GLY A 39 -6.70 -5.60 7.86
C GLY A 39 -6.20 -4.21 7.44
N PRO A 40 -4.96 -3.82 7.78
CA PRO A 40 -4.38 -2.58 7.28
C PRO A 40 -4.15 -2.64 5.78
N GLY A 41 -4.20 -1.49 5.10
CA GLY A 41 -3.79 -1.39 3.71
C GLY A 41 -2.27 -1.37 3.57
N GLY A 42 -1.79 -1.72 2.38
CA GLY A 42 -0.36 -1.69 2.07
C GLY A 42 0.18 -0.26 2.00
N SER A 43 1.44 -0.10 2.34
CA SER A 43 2.19 1.15 2.19
C SER A 43 2.82 1.24 0.81
N VAL A 44 3.27 2.43 0.44
CA VAL A 44 4.08 2.63 -0.77
C VAL A 44 5.49 3.03 -0.36
N TYR A 45 6.48 2.36 -0.93
CA TYR A 45 7.90 2.60 -0.68
C TYR A 45 8.60 2.92 -1.99
N VAL A 46 9.61 3.78 -1.92
CA VAL A 46 10.56 3.98 -3.02
C VAL A 46 11.79 3.14 -2.72
N ARG A 47 12.32 2.43 -3.72
CA ARG A 47 13.41 1.48 -3.56
C ARG A 47 14.45 1.67 -4.64
N ALA A 48 15.73 1.73 -4.30
CA ALA A 48 16.78 1.81 -5.31
C ALA A 48 17.02 0.45 -5.96
N ASP A 49 16.97 0.40 -7.29
CA ASP A 49 17.33 -0.74 -8.12
C ASP A 49 18.51 -0.36 -9.04
N PRO A 50 19.71 -0.94 -8.83
CA PRO A 50 20.89 -0.60 -9.63
C PRO A 50 20.78 -1.07 -11.10
N ASN A 51 19.79 -1.90 -11.43
CA ASN A 51 19.54 -2.31 -12.80
C ASN A 51 18.73 -1.27 -13.60
N LEU A 52 18.19 -0.25 -12.93
CA LEU A 52 17.47 0.84 -13.57
C LEU A 52 18.39 2.03 -13.82
N ALA A 53 18.37 2.52 -15.06
CA ALA A 53 19.13 3.70 -15.48
C ALA A 53 18.26 4.94 -15.74
N THR A 54 16.93 4.79 -15.82
CA THR A 54 16.01 5.89 -16.18
C THR A 54 14.68 5.77 -15.45
N LEU A 55 13.92 6.88 -15.37
CA LEU A 55 12.55 6.90 -14.85
C LEU A 55 11.49 6.68 -15.94
N LEU A 56 11.84 6.04 -17.05
CA LEU A 56 10.95 5.90 -18.21
C LEU A 56 9.63 5.18 -17.88
N ASP A 57 9.66 4.17 -17.00
CA ASP A 57 8.48 3.41 -16.60
C ASP A 57 7.41 4.26 -15.90
N TYR A 58 7.86 5.27 -15.15
CA TYR A 58 7.00 6.21 -14.45
C TYR A 58 6.25 7.16 -15.39
N ARG A 59 6.73 7.33 -16.62
CA ARG A 59 6.02 8.10 -17.66
C ARG A 59 4.84 7.33 -18.24
N TYR A 60 4.99 6.02 -18.44
CA TYR A 60 3.92 5.19 -18.98
C TYR A 60 2.89 4.83 -17.92
N ARG A 61 3.32 4.69 -16.67
CA ARG A 61 2.46 4.43 -15.52
C ARG A 61 2.53 5.58 -14.52
N THR A 62 1.53 6.46 -14.59
CA THR A 62 1.43 7.63 -13.72
C THR A 62 0.71 7.36 -12.40
N HIS A 63 -0.07 6.28 -12.30
CA HIS A 63 -0.84 5.94 -11.10
C HIS A 63 -0.34 4.64 -10.44
N TRP A 64 -0.01 4.75 -9.16
CA TRP A 64 0.51 3.67 -8.33
C TRP A 64 -0.32 3.55 -7.07
N LYS A 65 -0.88 2.37 -6.83
CA LYS A 65 -1.79 2.12 -5.71
C LYS A 65 -1.41 0.83 -5.00
N ALA A 66 -1.13 0.91 -3.71
CA ALA A 66 -0.89 -0.26 -2.88
C ALA A 66 -2.19 -1.06 -2.63
N GLU A 67 -2.04 -2.33 -2.25
CA GLU A 67 -3.18 -3.22 -2.08
C GLU A 67 -4.01 -2.81 -0.85
N ARG A 68 -5.33 -2.89 -0.98
CA ARG A 68 -6.24 -2.66 0.13
C ARG A 68 -6.22 -3.82 1.12
N GLY A 69 -6.32 -3.50 2.42
CA GLY A 69 -6.52 -4.50 3.46
C GLY A 69 -7.87 -5.21 3.35
N GLN A 70 -7.90 -6.50 3.68
CA GLN A 70 -9.13 -7.27 3.59
C GLN A 70 -10.09 -6.93 4.73
N HIS A 71 -11.39 -7.10 4.47
CA HIS A 71 -12.40 -6.97 5.51
C HIS A 71 -12.27 -8.07 6.56
N GLY A 72 -12.62 -7.73 7.80
CA GLY A 72 -12.88 -8.72 8.83
C GLY A 72 -14.07 -9.61 8.46
N LYS A 73 -14.16 -10.76 9.12
CA LYS A 73 -15.26 -11.73 8.93
C LYS A 73 -15.77 -12.20 10.29
N GLY A 74 -16.89 -12.89 10.29
CA GLY A 74 -17.40 -13.57 11.49
C GLY A 74 -16.39 -14.58 12.06
N LYS A 75 -16.69 -15.14 13.22
CA LYS A 75 -15.80 -16.03 13.99
C LYS A 75 -14.47 -15.37 14.39
N ASN A 76 -14.48 -14.07 14.68
CA ASN A 76 -13.32 -13.25 15.07
C ASN A 76 -12.18 -13.31 14.04
N MET A 77 -12.51 -13.44 12.76
CA MET A 77 -11.52 -13.55 11.71
C MET A 77 -11.08 -12.16 11.24
N THR A 78 -9.91 -11.72 11.69
CA THR A 78 -9.32 -10.45 11.25
C THR A 78 -8.88 -10.51 9.79
N GLY A 79 -9.13 -9.43 9.06
CA GLY A 79 -8.75 -9.27 7.67
C GLY A 79 -7.23 -9.22 7.48
N LYS A 80 -6.75 -9.77 6.36
CA LYS A 80 -5.33 -9.75 5.99
C LYS A 80 -4.86 -8.34 5.63
N THR A 81 -3.62 -8.01 5.98
CA THR A 81 -2.89 -6.84 5.50
C THR A 81 -2.76 -6.85 3.97
N GLY A 82 -3.02 -5.71 3.34
CA GLY A 82 -2.75 -5.51 1.92
C GLY A 82 -1.25 -5.50 1.66
N LYS A 83 -0.79 -6.02 0.51
CA LYS A 83 0.61 -5.95 0.12
C LYS A 83 1.07 -4.52 -0.14
N ASP A 84 2.27 -4.25 0.35
CA ASP A 84 3.00 -3.03 0.05
C ASP A 84 3.38 -2.95 -1.43
N LEU A 85 3.55 -1.72 -1.91
CA LEU A 85 3.99 -1.42 -3.26
C LEU A 85 5.38 -0.80 -3.21
N TYR A 86 6.32 -1.41 -3.92
CA TYR A 86 7.67 -0.86 -4.09
C TYR A 86 7.78 -0.21 -5.46
N LEU A 87 8.26 1.03 -5.47
CA LEU A 87 8.53 1.83 -6.65
C LEU A 87 10.04 1.80 -6.91
N PRO A 88 10.53 0.99 -7.86
CA PRO A 88 11.95 0.86 -8.12
C PRO A 88 12.49 2.05 -8.92
N VAL A 89 13.51 2.72 -8.39
CA VAL A 89 14.15 3.89 -9.00
C VAL A 89 15.66 3.68 -9.14
N PRO A 90 16.34 4.35 -10.08
CA PRO A 90 17.80 4.38 -10.10
C PRO A 90 18.39 4.92 -8.77
N PRO A 91 19.53 4.42 -8.29
CA PRO A 91 20.25 5.02 -7.18
C PRO A 91 20.57 6.50 -7.44
N GLY A 92 20.47 7.35 -6.41
CA GLY A 92 20.60 8.81 -6.52
C GLY A 92 19.33 9.52 -6.99
N THR A 93 18.18 8.85 -6.96
CA THR A 93 16.88 9.49 -7.25
C THR A 93 16.40 10.29 -6.04
N GLU A 94 16.15 11.58 -6.26
CA GLU A 94 15.49 12.46 -5.29
C GLU A 94 13.97 12.36 -5.41
N VAL A 95 13.29 12.29 -4.27
CA VAL A 95 11.82 12.22 -4.18
C VAL A 95 11.32 13.51 -3.55
N HIS A 96 10.43 14.18 -4.28
CA HIS A 96 9.83 15.45 -3.88
C HIS A 96 8.31 15.32 -3.87
N ASP A 97 7.65 15.99 -2.92
CA ASP A 97 6.21 16.22 -2.97
C ASP A 97 5.91 17.21 -4.10
N ALA A 98 5.10 16.79 -5.08
CA ALA A 98 4.84 17.60 -6.27
C ALA A 98 3.97 18.83 -6.01
N ASP A 99 3.16 18.83 -4.93
CA ASP A 99 2.27 19.93 -4.59
C ASP A 99 2.96 20.92 -3.65
N ALA A 100 3.74 20.42 -2.68
CA ALA A 100 4.44 21.23 -1.68
C ALA A 100 5.88 21.60 -2.06
N ASP A 101 6.41 21.07 -3.17
CA ASP A 101 7.80 21.18 -3.64
C ASP A 101 8.83 20.90 -2.52
N THR A 102 8.47 19.99 -1.63
CA THR A 102 9.26 19.63 -0.44
C THR A 102 9.97 18.32 -0.70
N MET A 103 11.28 18.30 -0.48
CA MET A 103 12.08 17.08 -0.58
C MET A 103 11.69 16.09 0.53
N LEU A 104 11.21 14.92 0.13
CA LEU A 104 10.86 13.82 1.05
C LEU A 104 12.08 12.98 1.39
N GLY A 105 13.03 12.87 0.46
CA GLY A 105 14.29 12.16 0.67
C GLY A 105 14.98 11.80 -0.64
N GLU A 106 16.14 11.15 -0.51
CA GLU A 106 16.95 10.66 -1.62
C GLU A 106 17.26 9.18 -1.39
N VAL A 107 17.21 8.38 -2.46
CA VAL A 107 17.49 6.94 -2.39
C VAL A 107 18.88 6.64 -2.94
N LEU A 108 19.87 6.62 -2.06
CA LEU A 108 21.29 6.52 -2.42
C LEU A 108 21.78 5.09 -2.67
N SER A 109 21.34 4.15 -1.84
CA SER A 109 21.89 2.78 -1.81
C SER A 109 20.84 1.76 -2.24
N PRO A 110 21.21 0.75 -3.05
CA PRO A 110 20.36 -0.41 -3.31
C PRO A 110 19.93 -1.11 -2.02
N GLY A 111 18.66 -1.49 -1.92
CA GLY A 111 18.12 -2.09 -0.71
C GLY A 111 16.67 -1.78 -0.52
#